data_AF-A0A920BE20-F1
#
_entry.id   AF-A0A920BE20-F1
#
_cell.length_a   1.000
_cell.length_b   1.000
_cell.length_c   1.000
_cell.angle_alpha   90.00
_cell.angle_beta   90.00
_cell.angle_gamma   90.00
#
_symmetry.space_group_name_H-M   'P 1'
#
loop_
_entity.id
_entity.type
_entity.pdbx_description
1 polymer ?
#
loop_
_entity_poly.entity_id
_entity_poly.type
_entity_poly.pdbx_seq_one_letter_code
_entity_poly.pdbx_strand_id
1 'polypeptide(L)' 'MGGVSFPLLSDWHPKGEMGKSYGVYSEEKGFTVRSTVIIDKEGIVRYSQAVEPGGRRHATELAEICRKVL' A
#
# COMPACT_ATOMS: atom_id res chain seq x y z
N MET A 1 -18.81 10.99 -3.67
CA MET A 1 -17.45 10.41 -3.61
C MET A 1 -16.87 10.44 -5.01
N GLY A 2 -15.84 11.24 -5.26
CA GLY A 2 -15.35 11.59 -6.62
C GLY A 2 -14.68 10.46 -7.42
N GLY A 3 -15.43 9.44 -7.82
CA GLY A 3 -15.03 8.48 -8.86
C GLY A 3 -14.21 7.26 -8.41
N VAL A 4 -14.06 7.02 -7.10
CA VAL A 4 -13.39 5.82 -6.57
C VAL A 4 -14.41 4.71 -6.32
N SER A 5 -14.19 3.53 -6.89
CA SER A 5 -15.10 2.37 -6.82
C SER A 5 -14.58 1.21 -5.96
N PHE A 6 -13.48 1.41 -5.23
CA PHE A 6 -12.86 0.41 -4.37
C PHE A 6 -12.86 0.88 -2.90
N PRO A 7 -12.71 -0.04 -1.93
CA PRO A 7 -12.72 0.31 -0.51
C PRO A 7 -11.61 1.30 -0.15
N LEU A 8 -11.97 2.31 0.63
CA LEU A 8 -11.02 3.19 1.31
C LEU A 8 -11.03 2.83 2.79
N LEU A 9 -9.94 2.25 3.26
CA LEU A 9 -9.80 1.80 4.65
C LEU A 9 -9.26 2.94 5.53
N SER A 10 -9.63 2.91 6.81
CA SER A 10 -9.15 3.85 7.82
C SER A 10 -8.31 3.13 8.87
N ASP A 11 -7.00 3.35 8.85
CA ASP A 11 -6.03 2.82 9.83
C ASP A 11 -5.96 3.74 11.06
N TRP A 12 -7.09 3.88 11.73
CA TRP A 12 -7.31 4.93 12.74
C TRP A 12 -6.99 4.50 14.16
N HIS A 13 -7.45 3.31 14.60
CA HIS A 13 -7.31 2.87 15.98
C HIS A 13 -7.18 1.35 16.10
N PRO A 14 -6.09 0.84 16.72
CA PRO A 14 -4.89 1.57 17.15
C PRO A 14 -4.20 2.30 15.98
N LYS A 15 -3.72 3.54 16.23
CA LYS A 15 -3.28 4.43 15.15
C LYS A 15 -2.12 3.83 14.38
N GLY A 16 -2.33 3.61 13.08
CA GLY A 16 -1.29 3.13 12.19
C GLY A 16 -0.92 1.67 12.37
N GLU A 17 -1.69 0.87 13.12
CA GLU A 17 -1.33 -0.54 13.41
C GLU A 17 -1.11 -1.34 12.13
N MET A 18 -1.97 -1.14 11.14
CA MET A 18 -1.84 -1.80 9.85
C MET A 18 -0.61 -1.30 9.08
N GLY A 19 -0.37 0.01 9.04
CA GLY A 19 0.84 0.57 8.45
C GLY A 19 2.12 0.05 9.10
N LYS A 20 2.11 -0.14 10.42
CA LYS A 20 3.25 -0.64 11.20
C LYS A 20 3.53 -2.11 10.89
N SER A 21 2.50 -2.95 10.79
CA SER A 21 2.67 -4.38 10.49
C SER A 21 3.28 -4.62 9.10
N TYR A 22 3.09 -3.68 8.16
CA TYR A 22 3.71 -3.71 6.83
C TYR A 22 5.04 -2.93 6.76
N GLY A 23 5.50 -2.32 7.86
CA GLY A 23 6.74 -1.54 7.89
C GLY A 23 6.69 -0.23 7.10
N VAL A 24 5.49 0.30 6.83
CA VAL A 24 5.28 1.51 6.00
C VAL A 24 4.80 2.72 6.80
N TYR A 25 4.61 2.59 8.11
CA TYR A 25 4.22 3.70 8.97
C TYR A 25 5.43 4.53 9.40
N SER A 26 5.37 5.85 9.22
CA SER A 26 6.36 6.79 9.74
C SER A 26 5.94 7.26 11.13
N GLU A 27 6.66 6.83 12.17
CA GLU A 27 6.42 7.29 13.55
C GLU A 27 6.67 8.80 13.70
N GLU A 28 7.69 9.33 13.02
CA GLU A 28 8.00 10.76 13.01
C GLU A 28 6.86 11.60 12.42
N LYS A 29 6.30 11.16 11.27
CA LYS A 29 5.28 11.93 10.54
C LYS A 29 3.84 11.60 10.97
N GLY A 30 3.64 10.46 11.64
CA GLY A 30 2.34 10.02 12.15
C GLY A 30 1.38 9.51 11.06
N PHE A 31 1.90 9.05 9.92
CA PHE A 31 1.12 8.48 8.82
C PHE A 31 1.94 7.46 8.00
N THR A 32 1.26 6.69 7.14
CA THR A 32 1.91 5.74 6.23
C THR A 32 2.58 6.46 5.05
N VAL A 33 3.84 6.11 4.77
CA VAL A 33 4.52 6.58 3.55
C VAL A 33 3.82 5.99 2.33
N ARG A 34 4.07 6.57 1.15
CA ARG A 34 3.40 6.17 -0.10
C ARG A 34 3.90 4.80 -0.54
N SER A 35 3.23 3.75 -0.08
CA SER A 35 3.62 2.37 -0.36
C SER A 35 2.56 1.60 -1.12
N THR A 36 3.01 0.59 -1.88
CA THR A 36 2.14 -0.38 -2.53
C THR A 36 2.64 -1.78 -2.22
N VAL A 37 1.69 -2.65 -1.85
CA VAL A 37 1.92 -4.05 -1.55
C VAL A 37 1.00 -4.89 -2.43
N ILE A 38 1.51 -5.98 -3.00
CA ILE A 38 0.73 -6.96 -3.76
C ILE A 38 0.83 -8.30 -3.03
N ILE A 39 -0.32 -8.87 -2.73
CA ILE A 39 -0.49 -10.08 -1.94
C ILE A 39 -1.24 -11.09 -2.80
N ASP A 40 -0.76 -12.33 -2.84
CA ASP A 40 -1.40 -13.40 -3.59
C ASP A 40 -2.57 -14.06 -2.86
N LYS A 41 -3.19 -15.06 -3.52
CA LYS A 41 -4.35 -15.79 -2.99
C LYS A 41 -4.02 -16.64 -1.77
N GLU A 42 -2.75 -16.95 -1.53
CA GLU A 42 -2.28 -17.67 -0.35
C GLU A 42 -1.94 -16.71 0.81
N GLY A 43 -2.10 -15.40 0.60
CA GLY A 43 -1.79 -14.38 1.60
C GLY A 43 -0.31 -14.01 1.64
N ILE A 44 0.49 -14.38 0.64
CA ILE A 44 1.92 -14.11 0.60
C ILE A 44 2.19 -12.80 -0.12
N VAL A 45 3.02 -11.95 0.48
CA VAL A 45 3.51 -10.71 -0.15
C VAL A 45 4.44 -11.06 -1.31
N ARG A 46 4.04 -10.69 -2.53
CA ARG A 46 4.83 -10.88 -3.76
C ARG A 46 5.54 -9.62 -4.23
N TYR A 47 5.11 -8.47 -3.73
CA TYR A 47 5.72 -7.17 -4.01
C TYR A 47 5.47 -6.22 -2.84
N SER A 48 6.48 -5.45 -2.45
CA SER A 48 6.35 -4.35 -1.48
C SER A 48 7.34 -3.26 -1.84
N GLN A 49 6.84 -2.05 -2.11
CA GLN A 49 7.69 -0.90 -2.40
C GLN A 49 7.09 0.39 -1.84
N ALA A 50 7.92 1.18 -1.18
CA ALA A 50 7.65 2.56 -0.79
C ALA A 50 8.28 3.52 -1.81
N VAL A 51 7.65 4.68 -2.03
CA VAL A 51 8.24 5.78 -2.78
C VAL A 51 8.42 7.01 -1.90
N GLU A 52 9.51 7.74 -2.15
CA GLU A 52 9.79 9.01 -1.50
C GLU A 52 8.68 10.06 -1.76
N PRO A 53 8.55 11.10 -0.93
CA PRO A 53 7.69 12.24 -1.22
C PRO A 53 7.98 12.82 -2.62
N GLY A 54 6.95 12.90 -3.47
CA GLY A 54 7.09 13.30 -4.87
C GLY A 54 7.29 12.13 -5.86
N GLY A 55 7.64 10.94 -5.35
CA GLY A 55 7.68 9.70 -6.11
C GLY A 55 6.31 9.30 -6.65
N ARG A 56 6.30 8.83 -7.89
CA ARG A 56 5.09 8.35 -8.58
C ARG A 56 4.99 6.84 -8.50
N ARG A 57 3.75 6.37 -8.44
CA ARG A 57 3.39 4.95 -8.56
C ARG A 57 2.57 4.81 -9.82
N HIS A 58 2.95 3.88 -10.68
CA HIS A 58 2.35 3.71 -11.98
C HIS A 58 1.38 2.53 -11.93
N ALA A 59 0.08 2.82 -12.00
CA ALA A 59 -0.95 1.79 -11.89
C ALA A 59 -0.83 0.70 -12.97
N THR A 60 -0.38 1.07 -14.17
CA THR A 60 -0.12 0.15 -15.28
C THR A 60 0.99 -0.84 -14.96
N GLU A 61 2.11 -0.38 -14.40
CA GLU A 61 3.23 -1.24 -13.99
C GLU A 61 2.82 -2.17 -12.85
N LEU A 62 2.10 -1.65 -11.86
CA LEU A 62 1.56 -2.46 -10.76
C LEU A 62 0.61 -3.55 -11.27
N ALA A 63 -0.23 -3.23 -12.26
CA ALA A 63 -1.12 -4.22 -12.88
C ALA A 63 -0.35 -5.29 -13.70
N GLU A 64 0.80 -4.95 -14.27
CA GLU A 64 1.69 -5.93 -14.90
C GLU A 64 2.37 -6.83 -13.87
N ILE A 65 2.78 -6.28 -12.72
CA ILE A 65 3.32 -7.08 -11.62
C ILE A 65 2.25 -8.04 -11.12
N CYS A 66 1.04 -7.56 -10.86
CA CYS A 66 -0.10 -8.41 -10.48
C CYS A 66 -0.29 -9.58 -11.46
N ARG A 67 -0.23 -9.32 -12.78
CA ARG A 67 -0.35 -10.38 -13.79
C ARG A 67 0.77 -11.41 -13.79
N LYS A 68 1.95 -11.08 -13.24
CA LYS A 68 3.10 -11.99 -13.15
C LYS A 68 3.14 -12.78 -11.85
N VAL A 69 2.55 -12.24 -10.77
CA VAL A 69 2.75 -12.78 -9.41
C VAL A 69 1.47 -13.29 -8.73
N LEU A 70 0.29 -13.09 -9.34
CA LEU A 70 -1.02 -13.51 -8.82
C LEU A 70 -1.67 -14.63 -9.65
#